data_AF-A0A453KWY4-F1
#
_entry.id   AF-A0A453KWY4-F1
#
_cell.length_a   1.000
_cell.length_b   1.000
_cell.length_c   1.000
_cell.angle_alpha   90.00
_cell.angle_beta   90.00
_cell.angle_gamma   90.00
#
_symmetry.space_group_name_H-M   'P 1'
#
loop_
_entity.id
_entity.type
_entity.pdbx_description
1 polymer ?
#
loop_
_entity_poly.entity_id
_entity_poly.type
_entity_poly.pdbx_seq_one_letter_code
_entity_poly.pdbx_strand_id
1 'polypeptide(L)'
;PPRCPWVTRNTDPCYTAFHDQEWGVPVHDDRKLFEMLVLSGALAEMAWPVILSKRDAFREVFMDFDPLLVSKLNEKKFLGPCSPARSLLSEHRLRTIVENAHELLKVISSIMSLMLSISVQILIL
;
A
#
# COMPACT_ATOMS: atom_id res chain seq x y z
N PRO A 1 27.41 -2.76 0.59
CA PRO A 1 27.04 -4.19 0.47
C PRO A 1 26.75 -4.51 -1.01
N PRO A 2 27.03 -5.71 -1.52
CA PRO A 2 26.63 -6.08 -2.88
C PRO A 2 25.10 -6.07 -3.00
N ARG A 3 24.57 -5.66 -4.16
CA ARG A 3 23.13 -5.72 -4.42
C ARG A 3 22.64 -7.16 -4.47
N CYS A 4 21.36 -7.38 -4.18
CA CYS A 4 20.76 -8.70 -4.29
C CYS A 4 20.84 -9.22 -5.75
N PRO A 5 20.87 -10.56 -5.97
CA PRO A 5 21.04 -11.15 -7.31
C PRO A 5 19.97 -10.76 -8.34
N TRP A 6 18.80 -10.32 -7.87
CA TRP A 6 17.70 -9.87 -8.74
C TRP A 6 17.88 -8.44 -9.26
N VAL A 7 18.88 -7.69 -8.78
CA VAL A 7 19.30 -6.41 -9.38
C VAL A 7 20.53 -6.65 -10.24
N THR A 8 20.33 -6.71 -11.54
CA THR A 8 21.37 -6.93 -12.55
C THR A 8 21.84 -5.60 -13.15
N ARG A 9 22.91 -5.63 -13.96
CA ARG A 9 23.41 -4.44 -14.67
C ARG A 9 22.41 -3.86 -15.67
N ASN A 10 21.49 -4.68 -16.16
CA ASN A 10 20.48 -4.29 -17.15
C ASN A 10 19.10 -4.04 -16.50
N THR A 11 19.04 -4.06 -15.16
CA THR A 11 17.80 -3.76 -14.44
C THR A 11 17.47 -2.28 -14.60
N ASP A 12 16.17 -2.00 -14.78
CA ASP A 12 15.68 -0.63 -14.93
C ASP A 12 16.16 0.27 -13.77
N PRO A 13 16.55 1.54 -14.05
CA PRO A 13 16.99 2.47 -13.02
C PRO A 13 15.98 2.66 -11.87
N CYS A 14 14.67 2.67 -12.16
CA CYS A 14 13.63 2.79 -11.14
C CYS A 14 13.65 1.60 -10.18
N TYR A 15 13.82 0.38 -10.71
CA TYR A 15 13.88 -0.81 -9.87
C TYR A 15 15.19 -0.88 -9.07
N THR A 16 16.29 -0.40 -9.64
CA THR A 16 17.56 -0.26 -8.92
C THR A 16 17.47 0.73 -7.77
N ALA A 17 16.85 1.91 -8.01
CA ALA A 17 16.65 2.92 -6.99
C ALA A 17 15.76 2.41 -5.85
N PHE A 18 14.67 1.72 -6.18
CA PHE A 18 13.82 1.06 -5.21
C PHE A 18 14.60 0.07 -4.33
N HIS A 19 15.42 -0.81 -4.92
CA HIS A 19 16.25 -1.73 -4.15
C HIS A 19 17.20 -0.99 -3.20
N ASP A 20 17.89 0.02 -3.69
CA ASP A 20 18.96 0.67 -2.93
C ASP A 20 18.43 1.59 -1.82
N GLN A 21 17.23 2.15 -1.98
CA GLN A 21 16.72 3.22 -1.11
C GLN A 21 15.48 2.83 -0.29
N GLU A 22 14.71 1.85 -0.76
CA GLU A 22 13.43 1.48 -0.14
C GLU A 22 13.41 0.02 0.33
N TRP A 23 14.00 -0.90 -0.42
CA TRP A 23 13.92 -2.33 -0.10
C TRP A 23 14.68 -2.69 1.18
N GLY A 24 13.95 -3.24 2.15
CA GLY A 24 14.51 -3.66 3.44
C GLY A 24 14.82 -2.50 4.40
N VAL A 25 14.50 -1.25 4.03
CA VAL A 25 14.60 -0.10 4.93
C VAL A 25 13.37 -0.07 5.85
N PRO A 26 13.54 -0.02 7.19
CA PRO A 26 12.41 0.07 8.11
C PRO A 26 11.55 1.32 7.86
N VAL A 27 10.24 1.15 7.86
CA VAL A 27 9.25 2.22 7.68
C VAL A 27 8.19 2.10 8.78
N HIS A 28 7.80 3.24 9.35
CA HIS A 28 6.77 3.34 10.40
C HIS A 28 5.61 4.26 10.00
N ASP A 29 5.59 4.72 8.75
CA ASP A 29 4.51 5.53 8.21
C ASP A 29 3.40 4.61 7.66
N ASP A 30 2.19 4.71 8.23
CA ASP A 30 1.07 3.85 7.90
C ASP A 30 0.67 3.92 6.41
N ARG A 31 0.79 5.09 5.77
CA ARG A 31 0.47 5.25 4.34
C ARG A 31 1.48 4.52 3.47
N LYS A 32 2.77 4.67 3.75
CA LYS A 32 3.84 3.93 3.03
C LYS A 32 3.74 2.42 3.25
N LEU A 33 3.37 1.99 4.46
CA LEU A 33 3.14 0.58 4.75
C LEU A 33 1.92 0.04 3.99
N PHE A 34 0.84 0.82 3.93
CA PHE A 34 -0.34 0.46 3.15
C PHE A 34 -0.06 0.45 1.64
N GLU A 35 0.68 1.44 1.11
CA GLU A 35 1.20 1.43 -0.26
C GLU A 35 1.94 0.11 -0.53
N MET A 36 2.91 -0.24 0.32
CA MET A 36 3.70 -1.47 0.15
C MET A 36 2.84 -2.74 0.19
N LEU A 37 1.84 -2.80 1.08
CA LEU A 37 0.88 -3.90 1.15
C LEU A 37 0.09 -4.04 -0.15
N VAL A 38 -0.43 -2.94 -0.69
CA VAL A 38 -1.18 -2.92 -1.95
C VAL A 38 -0.30 -3.35 -3.12
N LEU A 39 0.91 -2.79 -3.25
CA LEU A 39 1.85 -3.12 -4.33
C LEU A 39 2.29 -4.58 -4.24
N SER A 40 2.50 -5.12 -3.04
CA SER A 40 2.80 -6.54 -2.83
C SER A 40 1.64 -7.44 -3.25
N GLY A 41 0.40 -7.04 -3.02
CA GLY A 41 -0.77 -7.77 -3.51
C GLY A 41 -0.89 -7.78 -5.04
N ALA A 42 -0.41 -6.72 -5.70
CA ALA A 42 -0.37 -6.64 -7.17
C ALA A 42 0.64 -7.63 -7.81
N LEU A 43 1.60 -8.17 -7.04
CA LEU A 43 2.52 -9.21 -7.53
C LEU A 43 1.82 -10.46 -8.05
N ALA A 44 0.59 -10.73 -7.58
CA ALA A 44 -0.22 -11.83 -8.08
C ALA A 44 -0.68 -11.64 -9.54
N GLU A 45 -0.61 -10.42 -10.07
CA GLU A 45 -1.13 -10.06 -11.40
C GLU A 45 -0.05 -9.49 -12.33
N MET A 46 1.04 -8.96 -11.79
CA MET A 46 2.13 -8.36 -12.58
C MET A 46 3.47 -8.36 -11.85
N ALA A 47 4.56 -8.28 -12.62
CA ALA A 47 5.92 -8.27 -12.07
C ALA A 47 6.28 -6.91 -11.43
N TRP A 48 7.15 -6.93 -10.41
CA TRP A 48 7.57 -5.73 -9.67
C TRP A 48 8.09 -4.57 -10.53
N PRO A 49 8.91 -4.77 -11.58
CA PRO A 49 9.32 -3.66 -12.46
C PRO A 49 8.14 -2.93 -13.10
N VAL A 50 7.08 -3.66 -13.48
CA VAL A 50 5.86 -3.09 -14.06
C VAL A 50 5.04 -2.34 -13.01
N ILE A 51 5.02 -2.86 -11.78
CA ILE A 51 4.37 -2.18 -10.65
C ILE A 51 5.05 -0.84 -10.38
N LEU A 52 6.39 -0.85 -10.29
CA LEU A 52 7.18 0.35 -10.03
C LEU A 52 7.07 1.38 -11.16
N SER A 53 7.06 0.95 -12.42
CA SER A 53 6.88 1.88 -13.55
C SER A 53 5.49 2.51 -13.60
N LYS A 54 4.48 1.86 -13.00
CA LYS A 54 3.11 2.37 -12.87
C LYS A 54 2.82 3.02 -11.51
N ARG A 55 3.81 3.15 -10.63
CA ARG A 55 3.60 3.52 -9.21
C ARG A 55 2.86 4.85 -9.05
N ASP A 56 3.12 5.82 -9.91
CA ASP A 56 2.41 7.11 -9.87
C ASP A 56 0.93 6.98 -10.27
N ALA A 57 0.61 6.11 -11.24
CA ALA A 57 -0.79 5.80 -11.57
C ALA A 57 -1.50 5.08 -10.41
N PHE A 58 -0.79 4.21 -9.69
CA PHE A 58 -1.33 3.62 -8.46
C PHE A 58 -1.60 4.70 -7.41
N ARG A 59 -0.67 5.62 -7.17
CA ARG A 59 -0.86 6.72 -6.22
C ARG A 59 -2.08 7.58 -6.55
N GLU A 60 -2.26 7.92 -7.83
CA GLU A 60 -3.44 8.67 -8.29
C GLU A 60 -4.74 7.89 -8.03
N VAL A 61 -4.79 6.61 -8.45
CA VAL A 61 -5.97 5.76 -8.31
C VAL A 61 -6.35 5.51 -6.85
N PHE A 62 -5.36 5.37 -5.97
CA PHE A 62 -5.54 5.04 -4.56
C PHE A 62 -5.35 6.25 -3.64
N MET A 63 -5.45 7.48 -4.15
CA MET A 63 -5.39 8.73 -3.37
C MET A 63 -4.17 8.79 -2.43
N ASP A 64 -2.98 8.62 -2.99
CA ASP A 64 -1.69 8.52 -2.29
C ASP A 64 -1.67 7.46 -1.18
N PHE A 65 -2.50 6.42 -1.34
CA PHE A 65 -2.65 5.31 -0.40
C PHE A 65 -3.07 5.76 1.00
N ASP A 66 -3.87 6.83 1.10
CA ASP A 66 -4.52 7.17 2.38
C ASP A 66 -5.60 6.12 2.71
N PRO A 67 -5.44 5.30 3.78
CA PRO A 67 -6.40 4.25 4.11
C PRO A 67 -7.82 4.79 4.39
N LEU A 68 -7.93 6.00 4.94
CA LEU A 68 -9.22 6.64 5.20
C LEU A 68 -9.94 7.02 3.91
N LEU A 69 -9.20 7.47 2.90
CA LEU A 69 -9.79 7.81 1.60
C LEU A 69 -10.11 6.53 0.81
N VAL A 70 -9.17 5.58 0.78
CA VAL A 70 -9.33 4.32 0.04
C VAL A 70 -10.51 3.50 0.57
N SER A 71 -10.70 3.44 1.89
CA SER A 71 -11.88 2.79 2.51
C SER A 71 -13.22 3.47 2.19
N LYS A 72 -13.20 4.70 1.63
CA LYS A 72 -14.43 5.42 1.23
C LYS A 72 -14.67 5.39 -0.28
N LEU A 73 -13.87 4.65 -1.03
CA LEU A 73 -14.07 4.51 -2.47
C LEU A 73 -15.43 3.88 -2.77
N ASN A 74 -16.21 4.56 -3.61
CA ASN A 74 -17.51 4.06 -4.05
C ASN A 74 -17.31 2.87 -5.01
N GLU A 75 -17.69 1.68 -4.59
CA GLU A 75 -17.53 0.44 -5.38
C GLU A 75 -18.07 0.56 -6.80
N LYS A 76 -19.26 1.15 -7.01
CA LYS A 76 -19.88 1.22 -8.34
C LYS A 76 -19.04 2.03 -9.32
N LYS A 77 -18.46 3.14 -8.86
CA LYS A 77 -17.60 4.00 -9.68
C LYS A 77 -16.21 3.40 -9.84
N PHE A 78 -15.67 2.83 -8.76
CA PHE A 78 -14.30 2.35 -8.70
C PHE A 78 -14.09 1.04 -9.47
N LEU A 79 -15.08 0.14 -9.44
CA LEU A 79 -15.02 -1.16 -10.12
C LEU A 79 -15.61 -1.14 -11.53
N GLY A 80 -16.20 -0.02 -11.95
CA GLY A 80 -16.81 0.14 -13.27
C GLY A 80 -15.81 -0.11 -14.41
N PRO A 81 -16.23 -0.68 -15.56
CA PRO A 81 -15.32 -1.11 -16.64
C PRO A 81 -14.38 -0.02 -17.19
N CYS A 82 -14.81 1.24 -17.15
CA CYS A 82 -14.02 2.38 -17.63
C CYS A 82 -13.24 3.09 -16.52
N SER A 83 -13.16 2.54 -15.31
CA SER A 83 -12.41 3.16 -14.23
C SER A 83 -10.89 3.05 -14.48
N PRO A 84 -10.09 4.08 -14.16
CA PRO A 84 -8.64 3.98 -14.24
C PRO A 84 -8.08 2.82 -13.40
N ALA A 85 -8.72 2.49 -12.28
CA ALA A 85 -8.35 1.38 -11.41
C ALA A 85 -8.41 0.02 -12.12
N ARG A 86 -9.41 -0.19 -12.99
CA ARG A 86 -9.57 -1.44 -13.75
C ARG A 86 -8.52 -1.63 -14.84
N SER A 87 -7.82 -0.55 -15.22
CA SER A 87 -6.65 -0.64 -16.10
C SER A 87 -5.38 -1.12 -15.36
N LEU A 88 -5.36 -0.98 -14.03
CA LEU A 88 -4.24 -1.41 -13.19
C LEU A 88 -4.45 -2.84 -12.67
N LEU A 89 -5.64 -3.17 -12.16
CA LEU A 89 -5.87 -4.41 -11.43
C LEU A 89 -7.23 -5.06 -11.72
N SER A 90 -7.30 -6.36 -11.43
CA SER A 90 -8.55 -7.12 -11.45
C SER A 90 -9.57 -6.58 -10.43
N GLU A 91 -10.85 -6.76 -10.71
CA GLU A 91 -11.93 -6.30 -9.81
C GLU A 91 -11.80 -6.92 -8.42
N HIS A 92 -11.44 -8.21 -8.36
CA HIS A 92 -11.22 -8.90 -7.10
C HIS A 92 -10.13 -8.22 -6.28
N ARG A 93 -8.99 -7.88 -6.90
CA ARG A 93 -7.91 -7.19 -6.20
C ARG A 93 -8.31 -5.80 -5.73
N LEU A 94 -9.04 -5.06 -6.55
CA LEU A 94 -9.56 -3.74 -6.17
C LEU A 94 -10.48 -3.82 -4.94
N ARG A 95 -11.35 -4.84 -4.86
CA ARG A 95 -12.19 -5.08 -3.67
C ARG A 95 -11.34 -5.39 -2.44
N THR A 96 -10.36 -6.29 -2.55
CA THR A 96 -9.45 -6.62 -1.46
C THR A 96 -8.68 -5.41 -0.95
N ILE A 97 -8.28 -4.48 -1.82
CA ILE A 97 -7.57 -3.27 -1.41
C ILE A 97 -8.48 -2.37 -0.56
N VAL A 98 -9.74 -2.18 -0.95
CA VAL A 98 -10.73 -1.41 -0.18
C VAL A 98 -11.03 -2.08 1.16
N GLU A 99 -11.20 -3.40 1.16
CA GLU A 99 -11.40 -4.20 2.38
C GLU A 99 -10.20 -4.08 3.33
N ASN A 100 -8.97 -4.21 2.82
CA ASN A 100 -7.76 -4.05 3.61
C ASN A 100 -7.65 -2.64 4.22
N ALA A 101 -8.09 -1.60 3.51
CA ALA A 101 -8.12 -0.24 4.04
C ALA A 101 -9.07 -0.14 5.24
N HIS A 102 -10.25 -0.76 5.17
CA HIS A 102 -11.18 -0.84 6.30
C HIS A 102 -10.58 -1.58 7.50
N GLU A 103 -9.98 -2.74 7.26
CA GLU A 103 -9.39 -3.54 8.34
C GLU A 103 -8.20 -2.82 8.99
N LEU A 104 -7.36 -2.14 8.21
CA LEU A 104 -6.26 -1.34 8.74
C LEU A 104 -6.77 -0.24 9.69
N LEU A 105 -7.81 0.48 9.33
CA LEU A 105 -8.40 1.53 10.19
C LEU A 105 -8.99 0.97 11.49
N LYS A 106 -9.59 -0.23 11.44
CA LYS A 106 -10.08 -0.91 12.65
C LYS A 106 -8.93 -1.25 13.60
N VAL A 107 -7.82 -1.77 13.06
CA VAL A 107 -6.61 -2.08 13.84
C VAL A 107 -6.02 -0.82 14.47
N ILE A 108 -5.86 0.25 13.70
CA ILE A 108 -5.34 1.54 14.18
C ILE A 108 -6.22 2.07 15.32
N SER A 109 -7.54 2.09 15.13
CA SER A 109 -8.51 2.55 16.14
C SER A 109 -8.44 1.73 17.43
N SER A 110 -8.34 0.40 17.31
CA SER A 110 -8.22 -0.50 18.45
C SER A 110 -6.95 -0.26 19.26
N ILE A 111 -5.80 -0.15 18.58
CA ILE A 111 -4.50 0.13 19.22
C ILE A 111 -4.52 1.51 19.88
N MET A 112 -5.09 2.52 19.23
CA MET A 112 -5.19 3.86 19.80
C MET A 112 -6.07 3.88 21.08
N SER A 113 -7.20 3.18 21.06
CA SER A 113 -8.07 3.01 22.23
C SER A 113 -7.35 2.31 23.40
N LEU A 114 -6.55 1.28 23.09
CA LEU A 114 -5.74 0.58 24.08
C LEU A 114 -4.67 1.50 24.69
N MET A 115 -3.93 2.26 23.87
CA MET A 115 -2.91 3.20 24.34
C MET A 115 -3.49 4.31 25.22
N LEU A 116 -4.67 4.84 24.85
CA LEU A 116 -5.39 5.81 25.67
C LEU A 116 -5.79 5.21 27.02
N SER A 117 -6.30 3.97 27.03
CA SER A 117 -6.71 3.28 28.26
C SER A 117 -5.53 3.05 29.20
N ILE A 118 -4.38 2.62 28.67
CA ILE A 118 -3.14 2.43 29.45
C ILE A 118 -2.64 3.77 30.00
N SER A 119 -2.64 4.82 29.17
CA SER A 119 -2.17 6.15 29.58
C SER A 119 -3.03 6.74 30.71
N VAL A 120 -4.35 6.55 30.63
CA VAL A 120 -5.28 6.98 31.69
C VAL A 120 -5.06 6.19 32.98
N GLN A 121 -4.81 4.87 32.91
CA GLN A 121 -4.52 4.06 34.08
C GLN A 121 -3.21 4.45 34.77
N ILE A 122 -2.17 4.80 34.00
CA ILE A 122 -0.89 5.27 34.56
C ILE A 122 -1.05 6.63 35.24
N LEU A 123 -1.89 7.53 34.72
CA LEU A 123 -2.08 8.86 35.30
C LEU A 123 -2.88 8.87 36.62
N ILE A 124 -3.61 7.78 36.92
CA ILE A 124 -4.45 7.65 38.12
C ILE A 124 -3.70 6.89 39.26
N LEU A 125 -2.50 6.37 38.97
CA LEU A 125 -1.57 5.76 39.94
C LEU A 125 -0.47 6.75 40.34
#